data_AF-A0A2K8WVI3-F1
#
_entry.id   AF-A0A2K8WVI3-F1
#
_cell.length_a   1.000
_cell.length_b   1.000
_cell.length_c   1.000
_cell.angle_alpha   90.00
_cell.angle_beta   90.00
_cell.angle_gamma   90.00
#
_symmetry.space_group_name_H-M   'P 1'
#
loop_
_entity.id
_entity.type
_entity.pdbx_description
1 polymer ?
#
loop_
_entity_poly.entity_id
_entity_poly.type
_entity_poly.pdbx_seq_one_letter_code
_entity_poly.pdbx_strand_id
1 'polypeptide(L)'
;MKITYKPIVLSAFAALVLSSCGGSSPILSTPIENIINTPMKESPLTDMEAHNWGHLDLAKDTIPGMAVDKAYAEIIKNRKGQQIIVAVIDSGIDITHEDLDGVIWTNPKEIAGNGIDDDYNGYVDDIHGWNFLGDAYDEQLEMTRIAATLDTSLPRYAEANAELEEAYQSALSGKKRYDQIYEKVSSANKVLAAHFKKSDYTPEEVNAITTTEGSDLATAVAAAKFMYANGMTSMPDAEEQMKAGVEYFTDQLNANLNKEFKGRKTGDNPDDFNDKIGYGNANVMPTKKSESHGTHVAGIIAAERNNGLGVNGVANNVKIMAIRAVPNGDEYDKDIAKAIRYAVNNGAKVINGSFGKSYSMHPEWVRDAIKYASDNGVIFVHAAGNDSKDVDTEANFPDDNVNDVELSNTYIRVGSLAPNYGSKMVSGFSNYGKKNVDVFAPGSEVYSTVPENEYKSMGGTSMASPAVAGVVALVWSQYPKLTAPQVKQIIMDSGLVIPSKVIVGGDASNVQPFANLSKSGKIVNAYNALILASQVPK
;
A
#
# COMPACT_ATOMS: atom_id res chain seq x y z
N MET A 1 -89.88 4.85 -7.54
CA MET A 1 -89.35 4.82 -8.92
C MET A 1 -87.92 5.33 -8.85
N LYS A 2 -86.93 4.46 -9.12
CA LYS A 2 -85.49 4.76 -9.01
C LYS A 2 -85.08 5.84 -10.01
N ILE A 3 -84.41 6.89 -9.56
CA ILE A 3 -83.42 7.63 -10.36
C ILE A 3 -82.30 8.07 -9.41
N THR A 4 -81.12 7.47 -9.55
CA THR A 4 -79.87 7.91 -8.92
C THR A 4 -79.08 8.73 -9.93
N TYR A 5 -78.81 10.00 -9.61
CA TYR A 5 -77.83 10.84 -10.30
C TYR A 5 -77.00 11.64 -9.29
N LYS A 6 -75.67 11.41 -9.34
CA LYS A 6 -74.58 12.43 -9.34
C LYS A 6 -74.31 13.21 -8.02
N PRO A 7 -73.23 14.02 -7.92
CA PRO A 7 -71.83 13.82 -8.36
C PRO A 7 -70.76 14.42 -7.38
N ILE A 8 -69.49 14.01 -7.57
CA ILE A 8 -68.23 14.81 -7.63
C ILE A 8 -67.99 15.95 -6.60
N VAL A 9 -66.87 15.89 -5.85
CA VAL A 9 -65.65 16.77 -5.94
C VAL A 9 -64.79 16.64 -4.66
N LEU A 10 -63.50 16.41 -4.92
CA LEU A 10 -62.27 16.58 -4.11
C LEU A 10 -62.34 17.55 -2.92
N SER A 11 -61.58 17.25 -1.85
CA SER A 11 -60.32 18.00 -1.53
C SER A 11 -59.61 17.52 -0.25
N ALA A 12 -58.27 17.55 -0.35
CA ALA A 12 -57.27 17.90 0.67
C ALA A 12 -56.87 16.90 1.79
N PHE A 13 -55.70 16.28 1.59
CA PHE A 13 -54.47 16.44 2.41
C PHE A 13 -54.64 16.74 3.92
N ALA A 14 -54.21 15.80 4.78
CA ALA A 14 -53.09 15.93 5.74
C ALA A 14 -53.20 14.92 6.90
N ALA A 15 -52.27 13.97 6.98
CA ALA A 15 -51.59 13.59 8.24
C ALA A 15 -50.42 12.64 7.92
N LEU A 16 -49.24 13.15 8.19
CA LEU A 16 -47.90 12.62 7.93
C LEU A 16 -47.36 11.90 9.17
N VAL A 17 -46.28 11.15 8.96
CA VAL A 17 -45.25 10.67 9.91
C VAL A 17 -45.51 9.36 10.67
N LEU A 18 -45.17 8.24 10.02
CA LEU A 18 -44.35 7.19 10.62
C LEU A 18 -43.29 6.77 9.58
N SER A 19 -42.35 7.68 9.30
CA SER A 19 -41.12 7.33 8.59
C SER A 19 -40.23 6.57 9.56
N SER A 20 -40.14 5.26 9.31
CA SER A 20 -39.20 4.31 9.87
C SER A 20 -37.82 4.93 10.12
N CYS A 21 -37.45 5.07 11.40
CA CYS A 21 -36.04 5.16 11.78
C CYS A 21 -35.41 3.80 11.47
N GLY A 22 -34.55 3.77 10.45
CA GLY A 22 -33.68 2.63 10.15
C GLY A 22 -32.67 2.41 11.29
N GLY A 23 -33.12 1.76 12.37
CA GLY A 23 -32.23 1.15 13.35
C GLY A 23 -31.75 -0.19 12.82
N SER A 24 -30.46 -0.30 12.51
CA SER A 24 -29.81 -1.58 12.26
C SER A 24 -30.06 -2.51 13.47
N SER A 25 -30.58 -3.71 13.22
CA SER A 25 -30.75 -4.73 14.27
C SER A 25 -29.40 -4.96 14.99
N PRO A 26 -29.40 -5.12 16.32
CA PRO A 26 -28.18 -5.34 17.09
C PRO A 26 -27.43 -6.57 16.55
N ILE A 27 -26.11 -6.45 16.41
CA ILE A 27 -25.25 -7.59 16.09
C ILE A 27 -25.23 -8.49 17.34
N LEU A 28 -25.70 -9.74 17.20
CA LEU A 28 -25.77 -10.71 18.29
C LEU A 28 -24.47 -11.53 18.47
N SER A 29 -23.41 -11.19 17.74
CA SER A 29 -22.11 -11.86 17.81
C SER A 29 -21.19 -11.21 18.84
N THR A 30 -20.41 -12.02 19.56
CA THR A 30 -19.26 -11.56 20.35
C THR A 30 -17.99 -11.59 19.49
N PRO A 31 -17.02 -10.68 19.71
CA PRO A 31 -15.71 -10.78 19.06
C PRO A 31 -15.07 -12.15 19.33
N ILE A 32 -14.29 -12.66 18.37
CA ILE A 32 -13.50 -13.87 18.59
C ILE A 32 -12.32 -13.49 19.47
N GLU A 33 -12.30 -14.02 20.69
CA GLU A 33 -11.28 -13.66 21.69
C GLU A 33 -10.02 -14.53 21.64
N ASN A 34 -10.08 -15.78 21.16
CA ASN A 34 -8.94 -16.71 21.26
C ASN A 34 -8.80 -17.69 20.08
N ILE A 35 -7.61 -17.68 19.46
CA ILE A 35 -7.16 -18.60 18.40
C ILE A 35 -6.09 -19.60 18.90
N ILE A 36 -6.03 -19.83 20.22
CA ILE A 36 -4.95 -20.59 20.90
C ILE A 36 -4.75 -22.00 20.30
N ASN A 37 -5.79 -22.59 19.70
CA ASN A 37 -5.75 -23.94 19.14
C ASN A 37 -5.80 -23.99 17.60
N THR A 38 -5.57 -22.88 16.89
CA THR A 38 -5.54 -22.91 15.41
C THR A 38 -4.32 -23.71 14.92
N PRO A 39 -4.50 -24.79 14.13
CA PRO A 39 -3.39 -25.54 13.57
C PRO A 39 -2.67 -24.75 12.48
N MET A 40 -1.39 -25.03 12.28
CA MET A 40 -0.66 -24.52 11.12
C MET A 40 -1.11 -25.23 9.85
N LYS A 41 -1.14 -24.50 8.72
CA LYS A 41 -1.39 -25.08 7.41
C LYS A 41 -0.11 -25.75 6.91
N GLU A 42 -0.17 -27.06 6.70
CA GLU A 42 0.98 -27.85 6.21
C GLU A 42 1.03 -27.94 4.67
N SER A 43 -0.08 -27.68 3.99
CA SER A 43 -0.14 -27.68 2.52
C SER A 43 0.19 -26.29 1.96
N PRO A 44 0.76 -26.20 0.75
CA PRO A 44 0.83 -24.94 0.02
C PRO A 44 -0.53 -24.26 -0.11
N LEU A 45 -0.53 -22.94 -0.27
CA LEU A 45 -1.73 -22.21 -0.66
C LEU A 45 -2.18 -22.66 -2.05
N THR A 46 -3.48 -22.82 -2.22
CA THR A 46 -4.07 -22.85 -3.57
C THR A 46 -3.95 -21.47 -4.23
N ASP A 47 -4.02 -21.39 -5.56
CA ASP A 47 -3.95 -20.09 -6.27
C ASP A 47 -5.04 -19.11 -5.78
N MET A 48 -6.24 -19.61 -5.51
CA MET A 48 -7.33 -18.81 -4.97
C MET A 48 -7.02 -18.30 -3.55
N GLU A 49 -6.41 -19.14 -2.71
CA GLU A 49 -5.96 -18.69 -1.38
C GLU A 49 -4.84 -17.66 -1.53
N ALA A 50 -3.83 -17.89 -2.38
CA ALA A 50 -2.73 -16.97 -2.61
C ALA A 50 -3.20 -15.59 -3.11
N HIS A 51 -4.18 -15.54 -4.02
CA HIS A 51 -4.71 -14.28 -4.54
C HIS A 51 -5.65 -13.54 -3.56
N ASN A 52 -6.16 -14.21 -2.52
CA ASN A 52 -7.16 -13.63 -1.61
C ASN A 52 -6.80 -13.78 -0.11
N TRP A 53 -5.55 -14.16 0.21
CA TRP A 53 -5.19 -14.62 1.55
C TRP A 53 -5.43 -13.56 2.64
N GLY A 54 -5.25 -12.28 2.29
CA GLY A 54 -5.46 -11.17 3.21
C GLY A 54 -6.91 -11.03 3.69
N HIS A 55 -7.87 -11.58 2.96
CA HIS A 55 -9.29 -11.55 3.29
C HIS A 55 -9.76 -12.75 4.12
N LEU A 56 -8.95 -13.81 4.19
CA LEU A 56 -9.30 -15.07 4.86
C LEU A 56 -9.35 -14.92 6.38
N ASP A 57 -10.00 -15.87 7.05
CA ASP A 57 -10.19 -15.91 8.49
C ASP A 57 -9.26 -16.94 9.12
N LEU A 58 -8.40 -16.51 10.06
CA LEU A 58 -7.43 -17.40 10.68
C LEU A 58 -8.05 -18.62 11.38
N ALA A 59 -9.21 -18.46 12.02
CA ALA A 59 -9.85 -19.55 12.74
C ALA A 59 -10.45 -20.60 11.78
N LYS A 60 -10.94 -20.19 10.62
CA LYS A 60 -11.56 -21.06 9.62
C LYS A 60 -10.55 -21.62 8.61
N ASP A 61 -9.68 -20.75 8.10
CA ASP A 61 -8.86 -21.00 6.92
C ASP A 61 -7.39 -21.28 7.29
N THR A 62 -7.01 -21.17 8.58
CA THR A 62 -5.64 -21.36 9.11
C THR A 62 -4.59 -20.38 8.54
N ILE A 63 -5.06 -19.31 7.88
CA ILE A 63 -4.26 -18.28 7.21
C ILE A 63 -4.47 -16.96 7.96
N PRO A 64 -3.41 -16.20 8.31
CA PRO A 64 -3.51 -15.01 9.16
C PRO A 64 -4.01 -13.77 8.40
N GLY A 65 -5.17 -13.89 7.73
CA GLY A 65 -5.89 -12.78 7.10
C GLY A 65 -6.75 -11.99 8.09
N MET A 66 -7.43 -10.95 7.57
CA MET A 66 -8.22 -10.00 8.38
C MET A 66 -9.71 -10.37 8.50
N ALA A 67 -10.12 -11.57 8.06
CA ALA A 67 -11.52 -12.02 8.08
C ALA A 67 -12.50 -11.07 7.34
N VAL A 68 -12.04 -10.46 6.23
CA VAL A 68 -12.83 -9.52 5.41
C VAL A 68 -14.01 -10.23 4.76
N ASP A 69 -13.80 -11.40 4.16
CA ASP A 69 -14.88 -12.12 3.47
C ASP A 69 -15.96 -12.58 4.46
N LYS A 70 -15.54 -12.97 5.67
CA LYS A 70 -16.46 -13.30 6.77
C LYS A 70 -17.27 -12.08 7.22
N ALA A 71 -16.64 -10.91 7.33
CA ALA A 71 -17.32 -9.65 7.64
C ALA A 71 -18.42 -9.32 6.61
N TYR A 72 -18.11 -9.50 5.32
CA TYR A 72 -19.10 -9.34 4.25
C TYR A 72 -20.23 -10.36 4.31
N ALA A 73 -19.90 -11.64 4.47
CA ALA A 73 -20.89 -12.72 4.47
C ALA A 73 -21.86 -12.67 5.67
N GLU A 74 -21.38 -12.29 6.84
CA GLU A 74 -22.13 -12.47 8.08
C GLU A 74 -22.70 -11.16 8.66
N ILE A 75 -21.94 -10.06 8.58
CA ILE A 75 -22.30 -8.78 9.23
C ILE A 75 -22.85 -7.78 8.22
N ILE A 76 -22.09 -7.47 7.17
CA ILE A 76 -22.45 -6.43 6.21
C ILE A 76 -23.61 -6.90 5.36
N LYS A 77 -23.49 -8.07 4.70
CA LYS A 77 -24.52 -8.61 3.80
C LYS A 77 -24.97 -7.54 2.81
N ASN A 78 -26.22 -7.09 2.94
CA ASN A 78 -26.84 -6.07 2.08
C ASN A 78 -26.94 -4.69 2.76
N ARG A 79 -26.28 -4.48 3.91
CA ARG A 79 -26.26 -3.19 4.61
C ARG A 79 -25.55 -2.15 3.75
N LYS A 80 -26.22 -1.02 3.55
CA LYS A 80 -25.64 0.14 2.87
C LYS A 80 -24.90 1.01 3.89
N GLY A 81 -23.66 1.34 3.59
CA GLY A 81 -22.88 2.30 4.38
C GLY A 81 -22.96 3.72 3.82
N GLN A 82 -22.28 4.66 4.47
CA GLN A 82 -21.98 5.99 3.93
C GLN A 82 -20.73 5.92 3.05
N GLN A 83 -20.73 6.61 1.91
CA GLN A 83 -19.56 6.66 1.04
C GLN A 83 -18.40 7.38 1.73
N ILE A 84 -17.22 6.76 1.73
CA ILE A 84 -16.01 7.30 2.38
C ILE A 84 -14.97 7.66 1.30
N ILE A 85 -14.41 8.85 1.38
CA ILE A 85 -13.27 9.24 0.54
C ILE A 85 -11.98 8.79 1.24
N VAL A 86 -11.18 7.99 0.53
CA VAL A 86 -9.85 7.53 0.95
C VAL A 86 -8.83 8.15 0.02
N ALA A 87 -7.95 8.99 0.54
CA ALA A 87 -6.83 9.53 -0.21
C ALA A 87 -5.66 8.56 -0.19
N VAL A 88 -5.04 8.34 -1.34
CA VAL A 88 -3.84 7.51 -1.49
C VAL A 88 -2.71 8.43 -1.93
N ILE A 89 -1.74 8.65 -1.04
CA ILE A 89 -0.54 9.44 -1.32
C ILE A 89 0.56 8.46 -1.74
N ASP A 90 0.87 8.43 -3.04
CA ASP A 90 1.72 7.40 -3.63
C ASP A 90 2.40 7.87 -4.94
N SER A 91 2.86 6.93 -5.77
CA SER A 91 3.51 7.17 -7.07
C SER A 91 2.54 7.51 -8.20
N GLY A 92 1.25 7.55 -7.94
CA GLY A 92 0.22 7.71 -8.96
C GLY A 92 -0.58 6.42 -9.16
N ILE A 93 -1.78 6.58 -9.70
CA ILE A 93 -2.78 5.53 -9.82
C ILE A 93 -3.27 5.51 -11.25
N ASP A 94 -3.32 4.31 -11.84
CA ASP A 94 -4.05 4.09 -13.08
C ASP A 94 -5.56 4.19 -12.79
N ILE A 95 -6.07 5.42 -12.86
CA ILE A 95 -7.48 5.76 -12.61
C ILE A 95 -8.40 5.24 -13.72
N THR A 96 -7.86 4.63 -14.77
CA THR A 96 -8.60 4.01 -15.87
C THR A 96 -8.63 2.48 -15.80
N HIS A 97 -8.01 1.90 -14.77
CA HIS A 97 -7.98 0.46 -14.57
C HIS A 97 -9.40 -0.11 -14.42
N GLU A 98 -9.71 -1.21 -15.11
CA GLU A 98 -11.05 -1.81 -15.20
C GLU A 98 -11.65 -2.24 -13.85
N ASP A 99 -10.79 -2.47 -12.87
CA ASP A 99 -11.17 -2.86 -11.50
C ASP A 99 -11.21 -1.67 -10.53
N LEU A 100 -10.93 -0.45 -11.00
CA LEU A 100 -10.87 0.78 -10.20
C LEU A 100 -11.74 1.94 -10.73
N ASP A 101 -12.09 1.94 -12.01
CA ASP A 101 -12.71 3.08 -12.69
C ASP A 101 -14.03 3.57 -12.03
N GLY A 102 -14.84 2.67 -11.47
CA GLY A 102 -16.06 3.03 -10.75
C GLY A 102 -15.84 3.42 -9.28
N VAL A 103 -14.62 3.35 -8.75
CA VAL A 103 -14.27 3.76 -7.38
C VAL A 103 -13.34 4.97 -7.32
N ILE A 104 -12.97 5.60 -8.43
CA ILE A 104 -12.19 6.85 -8.39
C ILE A 104 -13.06 8.02 -7.91
N TRP A 105 -12.49 8.87 -7.06
CA TRP A 105 -13.08 10.12 -6.59
C TRP A 105 -13.03 11.17 -7.71
N THR A 106 -14.08 11.97 -7.82
CA THR A 106 -14.12 13.13 -8.72
C THR A 106 -14.39 14.37 -7.89
N ASN A 107 -13.56 15.40 -8.01
CA ASN A 107 -13.80 16.70 -7.37
C ASN A 107 -15.11 17.28 -7.93
N PRO A 108 -16.20 17.34 -7.14
CA PRO A 108 -17.48 17.83 -7.65
C PRO A 108 -17.51 19.35 -7.85
N LYS A 109 -16.44 20.05 -7.46
CA LYS A 109 -16.33 21.51 -7.53
C LYS A 109 -15.54 21.99 -8.76
N GLU A 110 -14.89 21.08 -9.48
CA GLU A 110 -14.13 21.40 -10.68
C GLU A 110 -14.89 21.09 -11.97
N ILE A 111 -14.60 21.85 -13.02
CA ILE A 111 -15.06 21.60 -14.39
C ILE A 111 -13.89 21.06 -15.22
N ALA A 112 -13.92 19.77 -15.50
CA ALA A 112 -12.84 19.07 -16.20
C ALA A 112 -12.35 19.77 -17.49
N GLY A 113 -11.08 20.17 -17.48
CA GLY A 113 -10.31 20.58 -18.65
C GLY A 113 -10.58 22.01 -19.10
N ASN A 114 -11.07 22.88 -18.20
CA ASN A 114 -11.29 24.29 -18.51
C ASN A 114 -10.04 25.16 -18.25
N GLY A 115 -9.00 24.63 -17.60
CA GLY A 115 -7.78 25.36 -17.28
C GLY A 115 -7.94 26.36 -16.12
N ILE A 116 -8.96 26.21 -15.30
CA ILE A 116 -9.33 27.11 -14.20
C ILE A 116 -9.34 26.29 -12.89
N ASP A 117 -8.95 26.95 -11.80
CA ASP A 117 -9.20 26.46 -10.43
C ASP A 117 -10.59 26.96 -10.03
N ASP A 118 -11.61 26.13 -10.29
CA ASP A 118 -13.02 26.52 -10.14
C ASP A 118 -13.45 26.58 -8.66
N ASP A 119 -12.81 25.79 -7.81
CA ASP A 119 -13.11 25.72 -6.38
C ASP A 119 -12.23 26.64 -5.50
N TYR A 120 -11.26 27.30 -6.13
CA TYR A 120 -10.30 28.23 -5.54
C TYR A 120 -9.43 27.59 -4.44
N ASN A 121 -9.16 26.29 -4.53
CA ASN A 121 -8.30 25.56 -3.60
C ASN A 121 -6.80 25.70 -3.92
N GLY A 122 -6.46 26.32 -5.05
CA GLY A 122 -5.10 26.54 -5.53
C GLY A 122 -4.58 25.49 -6.51
N TYR A 123 -5.40 24.51 -6.92
CA TYR A 123 -5.02 23.36 -7.73
C TYR A 123 -5.92 23.27 -8.98
N VAL A 124 -5.42 23.81 -10.10
CA VAL A 124 -6.16 23.90 -11.37
C VAL A 124 -6.51 22.52 -11.92
N ASP A 125 -7.80 22.29 -12.22
CA ASP A 125 -8.30 21.04 -12.82
C ASP A 125 -7.96 19.78 -12.00
N ASP A 126 -7.99 19.81 -10.67
CA ASP A 126 -7.65 18.68 -9.79
C ASP A 126 -8.77 17.59 -9.72
N ILE A 127 -9.22 17.14 -10.89
CA ILE A 127 -10.45 16.34 -11.09
C ILE A 127 -10.46 15.05 -10.29
N HIS A 128 -9.34 14.33 -10.19
CA HIS A 128 -9.25 13.05 -9.48
C HIS A 128 -8.27 13.08 -8.30
N GLY A 129 -7.76 14.27 -7.98
CA GLY A 129 -6.69 14.51 -7.04
C GLY A 129 -5.56 15.33 -7.67
N TRP A 130 -4.37 15.29 -7.06
CA TRP A 130 -3.25 16.16 -7.44
C TRP A 130 -1.92 15.44 -7.56
N ASN A 131 -1.07 15.88 -8.48
CA ASN A 131 0.31 15.41 -8.63
C ASN A 131 1.31 16.50 -8.24
N PHE A 132 1.93 16.32 -7.07
CA PHE A 132 2.98 17.21 -6.52
C PHE A 132 4.35 17.02 -7.20
N LEU A 133 4.57 15.95 -7.97
CA LEU A 133 5.83 15.71 -8.68
C LEU A 133 5.90 16.44 -10.02
N GLY A 134 4.77 16.88 -10.57
CA GLY A 134 4.70 17.40 -11.93
C GLY A 134 5.20 16.36 -12.94
N ASP A 135 6.20 16.73 -13.74
CA ASP A 135 6.82 15.84 -14.75
C ASP A 135 8.07 15.12 -14.22
N ALA A 136 8.35 15.21 -12.91
CA ALA A 136 9.42 14.47 -12.27
C ALA A 136 9.00 13.02 -12.00
N TYR A 137 9.99 12.13 -11.97
CA TYR A 137 9.78 10.72 -11.61
C TYR A 137 10.97 10.22 -10.80
N ASP A 138 12.18 10.27 -11.36
CA ASP A 138 13.39 9.89 -10.64
C ASP A 138 13.82 11.01 -9.68
N GLU A 139 14.17 10.63 -8.45
CA GLU A 139 14.70 11.52 -7.43
C GLU A 139 15.85 10.92 -6.64
N GLN A 140 16.64 11.80 -6.03
CA GLN A 140 17.66 11.40 -5.06
C GLN A 140 17.01 10.79 -3.80
N LEU A 141 17.69 9.87 -3.12
CA LEU A 141 17.37 9.55 -1.73
C LEU A 141 17.68 10.75 -0.83
N GLU A 142 17.03 10.84 0.34
CA GLU A 142 17.23 11.96 1.26
C GLU A 142 18.67 11.99 1.78
N MET A 143 19.27 10.83 2.07
CA MET A 143 20.69 10.77 2.44
C MET A 143 21.61 11.34 1.34
N THR A 144 21.25 11.13 0.07
CA THR A 144 21.98 11.65 -1.09
C THR A 144 21.83 13.17 -1.17
N ARG A 145 20.63 13.70 -0.92
CA ARG A 145 20.38 15.15 -0.86
C ARG A 145 21.18 15.81 0.26
N ILE A 146 21.15 15.24 1.48
CA ILE A 146 21.93 15.72 2.62
C ILE A 146 23.43 15.72 2.28
N ALA A 147 23.96 14.60 1.77
CA ALA A 147 25.37 14.50 1.43
C ALA A 147 25.79 15.48 0.32
N ALA A 148 24.91 15.75 -0.65
CA ALA A 148 25.14 16.68 -1.75
C ALA A 148 25.22 18.16 -1.32
N THR A 149 24.66 18.52 -0.15
CA THR A 149 24.78 19.90 0.39
C THR A 149 26.22 20.28 0.75
N LEU A 150 27.07 19.28 1.07
CA LEU A 150 28.40 19.46 1.66
C LEU A 150 28.41 20.23 3.00
N ASP A 151 27.25 20.44 3.62
CA ASP A 151 27.14 21.15 4.89
C ASP A 151 27.31 20.20 6.08
N THR A 152 28.54 20.13 6.58
CA THR A 152 28.91 19.31 7.75
C THR A 152 28.22 19.72 9.06
N SER A 153 27.51 20.86 9.09
CA SER A 153 26.75 21.29 10.26
C SER A 153 25.36 20.67 10.35
N LEU A 154 24.86 20.07 9.25
CA LEU A 154 23.55 19.43 9.23
C LEU A 154 23.50 18.22 10.19
N PRO A 155 22.38 18.03 10.90
CA PRO A 155 22.16 16.81 11.67
C PRO A 155 22.36 15.56 10.82
N ARG A 156 23.05 14.56 11.37
CA ARG A 156 23.33 13.27 10.71
C ARG A 156 24.06 13.35 9.36
N TYR A 157 24.68 14.49 8.98
CA TYR A 157 25.44 14.61 7.73
C TYR A 157 26.51 13.52 7.58
N ALA A 158 27.29 13.27 8.63
CA ALA A 158 28.37 12.28 8.62
C ALA A 158 27.85 10.85 8.40
N GLU A 159 26.70 10.52 9.00
CA GLU A 159 26.02 9.24 8.85
C GLU A 159 25.48 9.08 7.43
N ALA A 160 24.71 10.07 6.93
CA ALA A 160 24.18 10.08 5.58
C ALA A 160 25.27 9.95 4.50
N ASN A 161 26.40 10.65 4.67
CA ASN A 161 27.50 10.54 3.71
C ASN A 161 28.22 9.18 3.78
N ALA A 162 28.32 8.57 4.96
CA ALA A 162 28.92 7.23 5.11
C ALA A 162 28.02 6.15 4.49
N GLU A 163 26.72 6.17 4.80
CA GLU A 163 25.74 5.24 4.24
C GLU A 163 25.59 5.38 2.72
N LEU A 164 25.64 6.60 2.20
CA LEU A 164 25.64 6.82 0.76
C LEU A 164 26.85 6.19 0.07
N GLU A 165 28.05 6.32 0.64
CA GLU A 165 29.25 5.71 0.06
C GLU A 165 29.13 4.18 0.06
N GLU A 166 28.67 3.59 1.17
CA GLU A 166 28.43 2.15 1.26
C GLU A 166 27.37 1.66 0.26
N ALA A 167 26.24 2.38 0.16
CA ALA A 167 25.18 2.08 -0.78
C ALA A 167 25.66 2.19 -2.24
N TYR A 168 26.45 3.22 -2.56
CA TYR A 168 27.00 3.40 -3.90
C TYR A 168 27.96 2.27 -4.29
N GLN A 169 28.89 1.88 -3.42
CA GLN A 169 29.80 0.75 -3.68
C GLN A 169 29.06 -0.59 -3.79
N SER A 170 28.02 -0.78 -2.98
CA SER A 170 27.16 -1.95 -3.02
C SER A 170 26.38 -2.02 -4.35
N ALA A 171 25.79 -0.90 -4.78
CA ALA A 171 25.08 -0.80 -6.06
C ALA A 171 26.02 -1.02 -7.25
N LEU A 172 27.23 -0.47 -7.22
CA LEU A 172 28.24 -0.70 -8.27
C LEU A 172 28.65 -2.17 -8.38
N SER A 173 28.87 -2.83 -7.24
CA SER A 173 29.18 -4.25 -7.17
C SER A 173 28.02 -5.12 -7.63
N GLY A 174 26.80 -4.77 -7.21
CA GLY A 174 25.55 -5.39 -7.63
C GLY A 174 25.34 -5.30 -9.13
N LYS A 175 25.48 -4.10 -9.71
CA LYS A 175 25.41 -3.88 -11.15
C LYS A 175 26.38 -4.78 -11.91
N LYS A 176 27.66 -4.77 -11.51
CA LYS A 176 28.69 -5.61 -12.15
C LYS A 176 28.33 -7.09 -12.11
N ARG A 177 27.76 -7.57 -11.00
CA ARG A 177 27.30 -8.96 -10.86
C ARG A 177 26.14 -9.26 -11.82
N TYR A 178 25.13 -8.39 -11.85
CA TYR A 178 23.96 -8.57 -12.71
C TYR A 178 24.28 -8.44 -14.19
N ASP A 179 25.16 -7.52 -14.59
CA ASP A 179 25.66 -7.40 -15.97
C ASP A 179 26.26 -8.75 -16.44
N GLN A 180 27.13 -9.34 -15.62
CA GLN A 180 27.77 -10.62 -15.94
C GLN A 180 26.79 -11.79 -16.02
N ILE A 181 25.77 -11.81 -15.16
CA ILE A 181 24.74 -12.85 -15.19
C ILE A 181 23.84 -12.66 -16.41
N TYR A 182 23.39 -11.44 -16.67
CA TYR A 182 22.54 -11.09 -17.81
C TYR A 182 23.22 -11.44 -19.14
N GLU A 183 24.50 -11.11 -19.32
CA GLU A 183 25.26 -11.49 -20.53
C GLU A 183 25.29 -13.01 -20.74
N LYS A 184 25.53 -13.78 -19.67
CA LYS A 184 25.53 -15.25 -19.71
C LYS A 184 24.14 -15.82 -20.03
N VAL A 185 23.10 -15.31 -19.38
CA VAL A 185 21.71 -15.76 -19.58
C VAL A 185 21.24 -15.41 -20.98
N SER A 186 21.47 -14.18 -21.45
CA SER A 186 21.12 -13.74 -22.81
C SER A 186 21.84 -14.57 -23.87
N SER A 187 23.14 -14.85 -23.67
CA SER A 187 23.90 -15.72 -24.57
C SER A 187 23.36 -17.15 -24.58
N ALA A 188 23.10 -17.73 -23.41
CA ALA A 188 22.54 -19.07 -23.29
C ALA A 188 21.15 -19.16 -23.92
N ASN A 189 20.28 -18.18 -23.70
CA ASN A 189 18.95 -18.12 -24.30
C ASN A 189 19.02 -18.11 -25.83
N LYS A 190 19.92 -17.31 -26.41
CA LYS A 190 20.16 -17.27 -27.87
C LYS A 190 20.64 -18.61 -28.42
N VAL A 191 21.59 -19.28 -27.74
CA VAL A 191 22.12 -20.58 -28.16
C VAL A 191 21.04 -21.66 -28.12
N LEU A 192 20.24 -21.71 -27.06
CA LEU A 192 19.14 -22.67 -26.93
C LEU A 192 18.03 -22.40 -27.95
N ALA A 193 17.64 -21.14 -28.15
CA ALA A 193 16.67 -20.77 -29.17
C ALA A 193 17.13 -21.19 -30.57
N ALA A 194 18.42 -21.03 -30.88
CA ALA A 194 19.00 -21.49 -32.13
C ALA A 194 19.03 -23.03 -32.25
N HIS A 195 19.30 -23.74 -31.15
CA HIS A 195 19.29 -25.21 -31.11
C HIS A 195 17.88 -25.76 -31.38
N PHE A 196 16.87 -25.25 -30.70
CA PHE A 196 15.47 -25.68 -30.86
C PHE A 196 14.77 -25.08 -32.09
N LYS A 197 15.36 -24.03 -32.69
CA LYS A 197 14.78 -23.24 -33.78
C LYS A 197 13.42 -22.60 -33.42
N LYS A 198 13.25 -22.29 -32.12
CA LYS A 198 12.08 -21.63 -31.54
C LYS A 198 12.48 -20.89 -30.26
N SER A 199 11.71 -19.89 -29.85
CA SER A 199 11.98 -19.08 -28.65
C SER A 199 11.23 -19.57 -27.40
N ASP A 200 10.23 -20.43 -27.58
CA ASP A 200 9.33 -20.98 -26.56
C ASP A 200 9.67 -22.45 -26.25
N TYR A 201 10.96 -22.75 -26.08
CA TYR A 201 11.41 -24.07 -25.63
C TYR A 201 11.20 -24.25 -24.12
N THR A 202 10.91 -25.48 -23.70
CA THR A 202 10.54 -25.78 -22.31
C THR A 202 11.73 -26.24 -21.46
N PRO A 203 11.67 -26.11 -20.13
CA PRO A 203 12.67 -26.69 -19.23
C PRO A 203 12.86 -28.19 -19.45
N GLU A 204 11.81 -28.94 -19.77
CA GLU A 204 11.88 -30.38 -20.07
C GLU A 204 12.69 -30.65 -21.35
N GLU A 205 12.49 -29.85 -22.39
CA GLU A 205 13.25 -29.95 -23.64
C GLU A 205 14.74 -29.68 -23.39
N VAL A 206 15.07 -28.64 -22.62
CA VAL A 206 16.45 -28.33 -22.23
C VAL A 206 17.07 -29.46 -21.40
N ASN A 207 16.30 -30.03 -20.48
CA ASN A 207 16.76 -31.11 -19.61
C ASN A 207 17.03 -32.42 -20.37
N ALA A 208 16.34 -32.65 -21.49
CA ALA A 208 16.53 -33.82 -22.36
C ALA A 208 17.79 -33.74 -23.24
N ILE A 209 18.44 -32.58 -23.37
CA ILE A 209 19.65 -32.42 -24.18
C ILE A 209 20.82 -33.23 -23.57
N THR A 210 21.37 -34.15 -24.36
CA THR A 210 22.66 -34.82 -24.09
C THR A 210 23.75 -34.18 -24.93
N THR A 211 24.79 -33.61 -24.30
CA THR A 211 25.88 -32.90 -24.98
C THR A 211 27.26 -33.34 -24.47
N THR A 212 28.28 -33.12 -25.29
CA THR A 212 29.69 -33.32 -24.92
C THR A 212 30.19 -32.11 -24.13
N GLU A 213 30.97 -32.34 -23.07
CA GLU A 213 31.62 -31.29 -22.27
C GLU A 213 32.43 -30.33 -23.17
N GLY A 214 32.31 -29.03 -22.90
CA GLY A 214 33.08 -27.97 -23.57
C GLY A 214 32.46 -27.33 -24.82
N SER A 215 31.25 -27.73 -25.24
CA SER A 215 30.52 -27.02 -26.32
C SER A 215 29.73 -25.80 -25.81
N ASP A 216 29.48 -24.82 -26.68
CA ASP A 216 28.62 -23.66 -26.36
C ASP A 216 27.22 -24.10 -25.93
N LEU A 217 26.69 -25.15 -26.58
CA LEU A 217 25.40 -25.74 -26.22
C LEU A 217 25.44 -26.36 -24.82
N ALA A 218 26.51 -27.08 -24.44
CA ALA A 218 26.65 -27.62 -23.09
C ALA A 218 26.70 -26.50 -22.03
N THR A 219 27.38 -25.40 -22.33
CA THR A 219 27.43 -24.22 -21.44
C THR A 219 26.05 -23.57 -21.29
N ALA A 220 25.31 -23.42 -22.40
CA ALA A 220 23.96 -22.86 -22.38
C ALA A 220 22.97 -23.75 -21.60
N VAL A 221 23.05 -25.08 -21.77
CA VAL A 221 22.25 -26.04 -20.99
C VAL A 221 22.57 -25.95 -19.50
N ALA A 222 23.84 -25.82 -19.12
CA ALA A 222 24.24 -25.67 -17.71
C ALA A 222 23.70 -24.37 -17.10
N ALA A 223 23.78 -23.25 -17.83
CA ALA A 223 23.23 -21.98 -17.39
C ALA A 223 21.70 -22.05 -17.21
N ALA A 224 20.99 -22.67 -18.15
CA ALA A 224 19.53 -22.84 -18.04
C ALA A 224 19.13 -23.73 -16.86
N LYS A 225 19.80 -24.86 -16.67
CA LYS A 225 19.57 -25.73 -15.49
C LYS A 225 19.81 -25.00 -14.18
N PHE A 226 20.83 -24.14 -14.12
CA PHE A 226 21.06 -23.30 -12.95
C PHE A 226 19.90 -22.33 -12.71
N MET A 227 19.40 -21.66 -13.75
CA MET A 227 18.27 -20.73 -13.61
C MET A 227 16.99 -21.44 -13.16
N TYR A 228 16.68 -22.61 -13.73
CA TYR A 228 15.52 -23.41 -13.32
C TYR A 228 15.64 -23.90 -11.87
N ALA A 229 16.84 -24.32 -11.45
CA ALA A 229 17.10 -24.71 -10.07
C ALA A 229 16.92 -23.55 -9.07
N ASN A 230 17.01 -22.30 -9.55
CA ASN A 230 16.76 -21.08 -8.77
C ASN A 230 15.34 -20.51 -9.01
N GLY A 231 14.41 -21.33 -9.50
CA GLY A 231 12.99 -21.00 -9.56
C GLY A 231 12.54 -20.22 -10.80
N MET A 232 13.42 -20.02 -11.80
CA MET A 232 13.00 -19.41 -13.06
C MET A 232 12.15 -20.39 -13.87
N THR A 233 11.09 -19.88 -14.49
CA THR A 233 10.14 -20.74 -15.23
C THR A 233 10.60 -21.01 -16.66
N SER A 234 11.38 -20.10 -17.23
CA SER A 234 11.94 -20.20 -18.58
C SER A 234 13.23 -19.37 -18.69
N MET A 235 13.98 -19.57 -19.77
CA MET A 235 15.17 -18.73 -20.04
C MET A 235 14.83 -17.31 -20.50
N PRO A 236 13.77 -17.07 -21.29
CA PRO A 236 13.27 -15.71 -21.51
C PRO A 236 12.88 -14.98 -20.22
N ASP A 237 12.15 -15.65 -19.32
CA ASP A 237 11.80 -15.11 -17.98
C ASP A 237 13.07 -14.79 -17.18
N ALA A 238 14.04 -15.71 -17.15
CA ALA A 238 15.32 -15.46 -16.50
C ALA A 238 16.07 -14.26 -17.12
N GLU A 239 16.09 -14.12 -18.45
CA GLU A 239 16.72 -12.99 -19.14
C GLU A 239 16.06 -11.66 -18.77
N GLU A 240 14.73 -11.62 -18.76
CA GLU A 240 13.94 -10.45 -18.37
C GLU A 240 14.22 -10.04 -16.92
N GLN A 241 14.18 -10.99 -15.98
CA GLN A 241 14.45 -10.71 -14.57
C GLN A 241 15.90 -10.22 -14.33
N MET A 242 16.88 -10.81 -15.03
CA MET A 242 18.27 -10.35 -14.92
C MET A 242 18.45 -8.96 -15.52
N LYS A 243 17.78 -8.66 -16.64
CA LYS A 243 17.76 -7.32 -17.24
C LYS A 243 17.16 -6.29 -16.29
N ALA A 244 16.02 -6.61 -15.67
CA ALA A 244 15.39 -5.75 -14.67
C ALA A 244 16.33 -5.47 -13.48
N GLY A 245 17.11 -6.47 -13.04
CA GLY A 245 18.15 -6.28 -12.03
C GLY A 245 19.29 -5.35 -12.46
N VAL A 246 19.74 -5.44 -13.73
CA VAL A 246 20.73 -4.49 -14.29
C VAL A 246 20.16 -3.07 -14.31
N GLU A 247 18.92 -2.91 -14.78
CA GLU A 247 18.23 -1.62 -14.84
C GLU A 247 18.06 -1.02 -13.45
N TYR A 248 17.63 -1.81 -12.46
CA TYR A 248 17.51 -1.40 -11.07
C TYR A 248 18.79 -0.76 -10.52
N PHE A 249 19.94 -1.44 -10.63
CA PHE A 249 21.20 -0.86 -10.14
C PHE A 249 21.69 0.32 -10.98
N THR A 250 21.39 0.31 -12.28
CA THR A 250 21.72 1.44 -13.18
C THR A 250 20.96 2.69 -12.78
N ASP A 251 19.66 2.59 -12.54
CA ASP A 251 18.80 3.69 -12.15
C ASP A 251 19.20 4.24 -10.77
N GLN A 252 19.51 3.35 -9.81
CA GLN A 252 20.03 3.74 -8.50
C GLN A 252 21.31 4.57 -8.59
N LEU A 253 22.28 4.14 -9.40
CA LEU A 253 23.55 4.83 -9.58
C LEU A 253 23.42 6.14 -10.37
N ASN A 254 22.45 6.24 -11.29
CA ASN A 254 22.27 7.41 -12.13
C ASN A 254 21.42 8.51 -11.45
N ALA A 255 20.48 8.12 -10.59
CA ALA A 255 19.55 9.03 -9.92
C ALA A 255 19.66 8.97 -8.40
N ASN A 256 19.20 7.89 -7.78
CA ASN A 256 18.95 7.80 -6.33
C ASN A 256 20.20 8.09 -5.47
N LEU A 257 21.35 7.56 -5.89
CA LEU A 257 22.65 7.66 -5.19
C LEU A 257 23.59 8.70 -5.83
N ASN A 258 23.15 9.38 -6.90
CA ASN A 258 23.98 10.33 -7.62
C ASN A 258 23.85 11.74 -7.04
N LYS A 259 24.90 12.27 -6.40
CA LYS A 259 24.93 13.63 -5.81
C LYS A 259 24.66 14.75 -6.82
N GLU A 260 25.04 14.54 -8.07
CA GLU A 260 24.92 15.54 -9.15
C GLU A 260 23.54 15.51 -9.83
N PHE A 261 22.74 14.47 -9.61
CA PHE A 261 21.41 14.36 -10.19
C PHE A 261 20.46 15.43 -9.61
N LYS A 262 19.54 15.93 -10.44
CA LYS A 262 18.53 16.94 -10.09
C LYS A 262 17.19 16.53 -10.72
N GLY A 263 16.37 15.81 -9.95
CA GLY A 263 15.11 15.23 -10.43
C GLY A 263 13.96 16.23 -10.52
N ARG A 264 13.91 17.20 -9.60
CA ARG A 264 12.79 18.12 -9.44
C ARG A 264 12.57 19.01 -10.67
N LYS A 265 11.33 19.04 -11.18
CA LYS A 265 10.93 19.80 -12.39
C LYS A 265 9.79 20.80 -12.17
N THR A 266 9.24 20.85 -10.97
CA THR A 266 8.07 21.64 -10.59
C THR A 266 8.33 23.15 -10.50
N GLY A 267 9.60 23.56 -10.50
CA GLY A 267 10.01 24.96 -10.47
C GLY A 267 9.80 25.67 -9.13
N ASP A 268 9.48 24.91 -8.08
CA ASP A 268 9.34 25.37 -6.71
C ASP A 268 10.58 25.01 -5.87
N ASN A 269 10.74 25.67 -4.72
CA ASN A 269 11.83 25.45 -3.78
C ASN A 269 11.42 24.42 -2.70
N PRO A 270 11.95 23.18 -2.71
CA PRO A 270 11.54 22.13 -1.77
C PRO A 270 11.82 22.49 -0.30
N ASP A 271 12.76 23.40 -0.04
CA ASP A 271 13.17 23.85 1.30
C ASP A 271 12.46 25.14 1.75
N ASP A 272 11.45 25.59 1.02
CA ASP A 272 10.53 26.65 1.46
C ASP A 272 9.08 26.17 1.40
N PHE A 273 8.51 25.93 2.58
CA PHE A 273 7.13 25.49 2.74
C PHE A 273 6.12 26.45 2.08
N ASN A 274 6.40 27.74 2.09
CA ASN A 274 5.49 28.81 1.66
C ASN A 274 5.69 29.27 0.20
N ASP A 275 6.68 28.72 -0.51
CA ASP A 275 7.10 29.20 -1.83
C ASP A 275 5.94 29.37 -2.84
N LYS A 276 5.25 28.27 -3.17
CA LYS A 276 4.14 28.28 -4.14
C LYS A 276 3.04 27.27 -3.76
N ILE A 277 1.78 27.66 -3.99
CA ILE A 277 0.61 26.77 -3.97
C ILE A 277 0.34 26.33 -5.43
N GLY A 278 -0.12 25.09 -5.62
CA GLY A 278 -0.47 24.59 -6.95
C GLY A 278 0.71 24.32 -7.87
N TYR A 279 1.92 24.09 -7.32
CA TYR A 279 2.99 23.48 -8.11
C TYR A 279 2.66 22.02 -8.39
N GLY A 280 3.24 21.47 -9.46
CA GLY A 280 2.83 20.16 -9.97
C GLY A 280 1.77 20.30 -11.06
N ASN A 281 0.88 19.30 -11.19
CA ASN A 281 -0.20 19.29 -12.18
C ASN A 281 -1.35 18.32 -11.78
N ALA A 282 -2.40 18.28 -12.59
CA ALA A 282 -3.55 17.40 -12.40
C ALA A 282 -3.34 15.93 -12.85
N ASN A 283 -2.16 15.59 -13.40
CA ASN A 283 -1.92 14.24 -13.92
C ASN A 283 -1.53 13.26 -12.81
N VAL A 284 -2.53 12.59 -12.25
CA VAL A 284 -2.38 11.59 -11.18
C VAL A 284 -1.99 10.20 -11.69
N MET A 285 -1.92 10.00 -13.01
CA MET A 285 -1.58 8.72 -13.62
C MET A 285 -0.08 8.39 -13.45
N PRO A 286 0.28 7.10 -13.40
CA PRO A 286 1.66 6.69 -13.55
C PRO A 286 2.24 7.15 -14.91
N THR A 287 3.51 7.53 -14.92
CA THR A 287 4.26 7.94 -16.13
C THR A 287 4.71 6.76 -16.98
N LYS A 288 4.83 5.58 -16.39
CA LYS A 288 5.26 4.34 -17.04
C LYS A 288 4.67 3.14 -16.30
N LYS A 289 4.52 2.01 -16.99
CA LYS A 289 3.96 0.76 -16.43
C LYS A 289 4.64 0.30 -15.13
N SER A 290 5.95 0.48 -15.03
CA SER A 290 6.71 0.07 -13.84
C SER A 290 6.39 0.91 -12.59
N GLU A 291 5.82 2.10 -12.73
CA GLU A 291 5.26 2.92 -11.63
C GLU A 291 3.91 2.34 -11.18
N SER A 292 3.95 1.11 -10.69
CA SER A 292 2.78 0.28 -10.43
C SER A 292 2.28 0.33 -8.99
N HIS A 293 3.07 0.92 -8.10
CA HIS A 293 2.89 0.84 -6.65
C HIS A 293 1.56 1.48 -6.20
N GLY A 294 1.26 2.72 -6.61
CA GLY A 294 0.02 3.38 -6.22
C GLY A 294 -1.25 2.69 -6.72
N THR A 295 -1.24 2.18 -7.96
CA THR A 295 -2.36 1.36 -8.49
C THR A 295 -2.57 0.10 -7.64
N HIS A 296 -1.48 -0.57 -7.22
CA HIS A 296 -1.54 -1.76 -6.37
C HIS A 296 -2.15 -1.47 -5.00
N VAL A 297 -1.69 -0.40 -4.38
CA VAL A 297 -2.21 0.12 -3.10
C VAL A 297 -3.69 0.47 -3.20
N ALA A 298 -4.12 1.14 -4.27
CA ALA A 298 -5.53 1.51 -4.50
C ALA A 298 -6.43 0.27 -4.63
N GLY A 299 -5.99 -0.76 -5.36
CA GLY A 299 -6.73 -2.02 -5.51
C GLY A 299 -6.97 -2.74 -4.19
N ILE A 300 -5.96 -2.79 -3.31
CA ILE A 300 -6.11 -3.41 -1.98
C ILE A 300 -7.22 -2.73 -1.18
N ILE A 301 -7.33 -1.40 -1.26
CA ILE A 301 -8.36 -0.65 -0.54
C ILE A 301 -9.73 -0.89 -1.17
N ALA A 302 -9.85 -0.73 -2.50
CA ALA A 302 -11.11 -0.35 -3.13
C ALA A 302 -11.45 -1.07 -4.44
N ALA A 303 -10.65 -2.04 -4.92
CA ALA A 303 -10.99 -2.77 -6.13
C ALA A 303 -12.44 -3.28 -6.11
N GLU A 304 -13.10 -3.20 -7.26
CA GLU A 304 -14.55 -3.36 -7.36
C GLU A 304 -15.02 -4.75 -6.97
N ARG A 305 -15.67 -4.85 -5.81
CA ARG A 305 -16.06 -6.15 -5.29
C ARG A 305 -17.13 -6.84 -6.15
N ASN A 306 -16.88 -8.09 -6.51
CA ASN A 306 -17.79 -9.00 -7.22
C ASN A 306 -18.16 -8.57 -8.66
N ASN A 307 -17.29 -7.84 -9.36
CA ASN A 307 -17.44 -7.53 -10.79
C ASN A 307 -17.02 -8.70 -11.71
N GLY A 308 -16.40 -9.75 -11.16
CA GLY A 308 -15.92 -10.93 -11.92
C GLY A 308 -14.54 -10.74 -12.54
N LEU A 309 -13.85 -9.66 -12.18
CA LEU A 309 -12.48 -9.35 -12.58
C LEU A 309 -11.53 -9.52 -11.40
N GLY A 310 -10.23 -9.57 -11.71
CA GLY A 310 -9.19 -9.16 -10.78
C GLY A 310 -9.31 -9.62 -9.34
N VAL A 311 -9.45 -8.62 -8.46
CA VAL A 311 -9.44 -8.78 -7.01
C VAL A 311 -10.63 -8.07 -6.36
N ASN A 312 -10.97 -8.46 -5.14
CA ASN A 312 -11.88 -7.68 -4.32
C ASN A 312 -11.05 -6.72 -3.46
N GLY A 313 -11.38 -5.43 -3.43
CA GLY A 313 -10.83 -4.50 -2.45
C GLY A 313 -11.35 -4.81 -1.03
N VAL A 314 -10.62 -4.40 0.01
CA VAL A 314 -11.03 -4.63 1.40
C VAL A 314 -12.35 -3.90 1.72
N ALA A 315 -12.53 -2.69 1.20
CA ALA A 315 -13.72 -1.89 1.41
C ALA A 315 -14.57 -1.77 0.14
N ASN A 316 -15.88 -1.64 0.33
CA ASN A 316 -16.82 -1.20 -0.67
C ASN A 316 -17.40 0.15 -0.27
N ASN A 317 -18.08 0.83 -1.20
CA ASN A 317 -18.67 2.15 -0.94
C ASN A 317 -17.60 3.18 -0.49
N VAL A 318 -16.45 3.13 -1.16
CA VAL A 318 -15.35 4.06 -0.98
C VAL A 318 -15.06 4.76 -2.31
N LYS A 319 -14.40 5.92 -2.23
CA LYS A 319 -13.87 6.64 -3.39
C LYS A 319 -12.39 6.95 -3.18
N ILE A 320 -11.55 6.59 -4.15
CA ILE A 320 -10.10 6.82 -4.10
C ILE A 320 -9.77 8.20 -4.65
N MET A 321 -9.23 9.08 -3.81
CA MET A 321 -8.60 10.33 -4.22
C MET A 321 -7.12 10.06 -4.49
N ALA A 322 -6.69 10.25 -5.73
CA ALA A 322 -5.34 9.91 -6.15
C ALA A 322 -4.39 11.09 -5.93
N ILE A 323 -3.42 10.94 -5.04
CA ILE A 323 -2.42 11.99 -4.77
C ILE A 323 -1.04 11.44 -5.10
N ARG A 324 -0.38 12.05 -6.08
CA ARG A 324 0.95 11.64 -6.50
C ARG A 324 2.01 12.52 -5.85
N ALA A 325 2.82 11.94 -4.97
CA ALA A 325 3.87 12.64 -4.23
C ALA A 325 5.10 11.77 -3.93
N VAL A 326 5.10 10.50 -4.35
CA VAL A 326 6.19 9.55 -4.09
C VAL A 326 6.95 9.26 -5.39
N PRO A 327 8.19 9.73 -5.55
CA PRO A 327 8.99 9.50 -6.74
C PRO A 327 9.69 8.13 -6.72
N ASN A 328 10.42 7.79 -7.78
CA ASN A 328 11.48 6.78 -7.71
C ASN A 328 12.69 7.39 -6.98
N GLY A 329 12.67 7.31 -5.65
CA GLY A 329 13.58 7.95 -4.72
C GLY A 329 12.86 8.25 -3.41
N ASP A 330 13.43 9.13 -2.58
CA ASP A 330 12.74 9.58 -1.37
C ASP A 330 11.90 10.81 -1.67
N GLU A 331 10.69 10.82 -1.12
CA GLU A 331 9.77 11.96 -1.16
C GLU A 331 10.31 13.18 -0.41
N TYR A 332 9.93 14.39 -0.88
CA TYR A 332 10.22 15.62 -0.16
C TYR A 332 9.19 15.86 0.95
N ASP A 333 9.66 16.29 2.12
CA ASP A 333 8.80 16.54 3.29
C ASP A 333 7.70 17.57 2.99
N LYS A 334 8.03 18.59 2.18
CA LYS A 334 7.05 19.59 1.73
C LYS A 334 5.92 18.98 0.91
N ASP A 335 6.25 18.09 -0.02
CA ASP A 335 5.29 17.47 -0.93
C ASP A 335 4.33 16.58 -0.14
N ILE A 336 4.84 15.79 0.82
CA ILE A 336 4.01 14.97 1.71
C ILE A 336 3.14 15.83 2.64
N ALA A 337 3.70 16.86 3.26
CA ALA A 337 2.93 17.73 4.15
C ALA A 337 1.79 18.44 3.41
N LYS A 338 2.03 18.89 2.17
CA LYS A 338 1.00 19.50 1.32
C LYS A 338 0.00 18.46 0.79
N ALA A 339 0.44 17.25 0.45
CA ALA A 339 -0.43 16.15 0.06
C ALA A 339 -1.43 15.76 1.17
N ILE A 340 -0.95 15.66 2.42
CA ILE A 340 -1.83 15.39 3.57
C ILE A 340 -2.85 16.52 3.74
N ARG A 341 -2.42 17.78 3.70
CA ARG A 341 -3.33 18.93 3.82
C ARG A 341 -4.34 18.99 2.67
N TYR A 342 -3.92 18.71 1.44
CA TYR A 342 -4.77 18.60 0.27
C TYR A 342 -5.87 17.55 0.48
N ALA A 343 -5.49 16.34 0.91
CA ALA A 343 -6.45 15.27 1.18
C ALA A 343 -7.51 15.69 2.21
N VAL A 344 -7.08 16.27 3.32
CA VAL A 344 -7.97 16.76 4.39
C VAL A 344 -8.93 17.82 3.85
N ASN A 345 -8.41 18.81 3.12
CA ASN A 345 -9.19 19.93 2.60
C ASN A 345 -10.21 19.51 1.53
N ASN A 346 -9.90 18.45 0.77
CA ASN A 346 -10.79 17.86 -0.23
C ASN A 346 -11.71 16.75 0.34
N GLY A 347 -11.78 16.63 1.66
CA GLY A 347 -12.81 15.86 2.35
C GLY A 347 -12.49 14.37 2.54
N ALA A 348 -11.22 13.97 2.36
CA ALA A 348 -10.79 12.63 2.73
C ALA A 348 -11.06 12.36 4.22
N LYS A 349 -11.54 11.15 4.54
CA LYS A 349 -11.69 10.67 5.92
C LYS A 349 -10.56 9.75 6.34
N VAL A 350 -9.95 9.10 5.36
CA VAL A 350 -8.80 8.22 5.53
C VAL A 350 -7.74 8.64 4.53
N ILE A 351 -6.49 8.69 4.97
CA ILE A 351 -5.32 8.85 4.12
C ILE A 351 -4.50 7.57 4.27
N ASN A 352 -4.08 6.99 3.16
CA ASN A 352 -3.07 5.93 3.14
C ASN A 352 -1.75 6.51 2.61
N GLY A 353 -0.66 6.30 3.35
CA GLY A 353 0.71 6.58 2.93
C GLY A 353 1.53 5.31 2.94
N SER A 354 1.90 4.83 1.76
CA SER A 354 2.68 3.60 1.57
C SER A 354 4.12 3.90 1.14
N PHE A 355 4.74 4.87 1.81
CA PHE A 355 6.11 5.33 1.57
C PHE A 355 6.86 5.43 2.89
N GLY A 356 8.13 5.81 2.85
CA GLY A 356 8.90 6.16 4.03
C GLY A 356 10.39 6.11 3.80
N LYS A 357 11.12 6.77 4.69
CA LYS A 357 12.56 7.02 4.55
C LYS A 357 13.27 7.10 5.89
N SER A 358 14.59 6.89 5.87
CA SER A 358 15.44 6.89 7.08
C SER A 358 15.92 8.29 7.49
N TYR A 359 15.85 9.26 6.58
CA TYR A 359 16.29 10.64 6.80
C TYR A 359 15.17 11.60 6.43
N SER A 360 15.12 12.74 7.10
CA SER A 360 14.17 13.81 6.79
C SER A 360 14.79 15.15 7.20
N MET A 361 14.80 16.11 6.29
CA MET A 361 15.31 17.46 6.53
C MET A 361 14.30 18.35 7.27
N HIS A 362 12.99 18.15 7.04
CA HIS A 362 11.91 18.95 7.63
C HIS A 362 10.80 18.05 8.21
N PRO A 363 11.12 17.12 9.13
CA PRO A 363 10.14 16.17 9.67
C PRO A 363 8.99 16.87 10.41
N GLU A 364 9.22 18.07 10.96
CA GLU A 364 8.21 18.89 11.62
C GLU A 364 7.08 19.32 10.68
N TRP A 365 7.36 19.57 9.38
CA TRP A 365 6.29 19.93 8.43
C TRP A 365 5.32 18.78 8.22
N VAL A 366 5.84 17.56 8.12
CA VAL A 366 5.00 16.37 7.94
C VAL A 366 4.25 16.07 9.23
N ARG A 367 4.90 16.11 10.39
CA ARG A 367 4.25 15.96 11.71
C ARG A 367 3.13 16.98 11.93
N ASP A 368 3.34 18.24 11.56
CA ASP A 368 2.30 19.27 11.62
C ASP A 368 1.12 18.98 10.69
N ALA A 369 1.38 18.41 9.51
CA ALA A 369 0.31 17.98 8.60
C ALA A 369 -0.45 16.75 9.13
N ILE A 370 0.24 15.79 9.76
CA ILE A 370 -0.39 14.64 10.44
C ILE A 370 -1.27 15.13 11.59
N LYS A 371 -0.77 16.06 12.40
CA LYS A 371 -1.55 16.70 13.46
C LYS A 371 -2.76 17.43 12.88
N TYR A 372 -2.59 18.15 11.77
CA TYR A 372 -3.69 18.82 11.08
C TYR A 372 -4.77 17.83 10.62
N ALA A 373 -4.39 16.67 10.07
CA ALA A 373 -5.33 15.61 9.75
C ALA A 373 -6.08 15.10 11.00
N SER A 374 -5.36 14.88 12.11
CA SER A 374 -5.94 14.48 13.40
C SER A 374 -6.96 15.49 13.93
N ASP A 375 -6.61 16.78 13.94
CA ASP A 375 -7.46 17.86 14.43
C ASP A 375 -8.74 18.03 13.58
N ASN A 376 -8.69 17.64 12.29
CA ASN A 376 -9.83 17.65 11.38
C ASN A 376 -10.57 16.30 11.30
N GLY A 377 -10.24 15.35 12.19
CA GLY A 377 -10.92 14.06 12.27
C GLY A 377 -10.68 13.20 11.04
N VAL A 378 -9.44 13.17 10.54
CA VAL A 378 -8.97 12.30 9.46
C VAL A 378 -7.98 11.29 10.03
N ILE A 379 -8.09 10.03 9.61
CA ILE A 379 -7.16 8.96 10.01
C ILE A 379 -6.05 8.85 8.96
N PHE A 380 -4.80 8.86 9.40
CA PHE A 380 -3.66 8.60 8.53
C PHE A 380 -3.07 7.22 8.82
N VAL A 381 -3.20 6.31 7.86
CA VAL A 381 -2.64 4.96 7.93
C VAL A 381 -1.33 4.92 7.16
N HIS A 382 -0.27 4.47 7.81
CA HIS A 382 1.09 4.55 7.29
C HIS A 382 1.81 3.21 7.38
N ALA A 383 2.61 2.89 6.37
CA ALA A 383 3.47 1.71 6.36
C ALA A 383 4.58 1.82 7.43
N ALA A 384 4.98 0.71 8.06
CA ALA A 384 6.07 0.75 9.06
C ALA A 384 7.48 0.84 8.45
N GLY A 385 7.65 0.48 7.18
CA GLY A 385 8.95 0.36 6.50
C GLY A 385 9.44 -1.09 6.42
N ASN A 386 10.42 -1.31 5.55
CA ASN A 386 10.82 -2.64 5.08
C ASN A 386 12.29 -3.00 5.40
N ASP A 387 12.84 -2.43 6.47
CA ASP A 387 14.26 -2.53 6.83
C ASP A 387 14.55 -3.56 7.92
N SER A 388 13.52 -4.28 8.40
CA SER A 388 13.61 -5.23 9.52
C SER A 388 14.07 -4.59 10.85
N LYS A 389 13.83 -3.28 11.01
CA LYS A 389 14.32 -2.48 12.15
C LYS A 389 13.23 -2.25 13.21
N ASP A 390 13.68 -2.01 14.43
CA ASP A 390 12.85 -1.55 15.54
C ASP A 390 12.70 -0.01 15.50
N VAL A 391 11.54 0.48 15.07
CA VAL A 391 11.24 1.91 14.92
C VAL A 391 11.05 2.66 16.24
N ASP A 392 11.16 1.96 17.38
CA ASP A 392 11.30 2.60 18.69
C ASP A 392 12.74 3.09 18.94
N THR A 393 13.71 2.63 18.15
CA THR A 393 15.14 2.95 18.30
C THR A 393 15.81 3.45 17.03
N GLU A 394 15.31 3.06 15.87
CA GLU A 394 15.80 3.45 14.55
C GLU A 394 14.75 4.33 13.86
N ALA A 395 15.14 5.54 13.43
CA ALA A 395 14.17 6.46 12.86
C ALA A 395 13.62 5.97 11.52
N ASN A 396 12.30 6.07 11.36
CA ASN A 396 11.60 5.88 10.09
C ASN A 396 10.52 6.96 9.96
N PHE A 397 10.58 7.72 8.87
CA PHE A 397 9.71 8.86 8.60
C PHE A 397 8.72 8.53 7.47
N PRO A 398 7.55 9.16 7.47
CA PRO A 398 7.02 10.04 8.51
C PRO A 398 6.63 9.29 9.78
N ASP A 399 6.85 9.93 10.93
CA ASP A 399 6.37 9.53 12.24
C ASP A 399 5.42 10.59 12.82
N ASP A 400 4.65 10.21 13.83
CA ASP A 400 3.73 11.11 14.51
C ASP A 400 4.18 11.43 15.93
N ASN A 401 5.45 11.24 16.29
CA ASN A 401 5.92 11.43 17.65
C ASN A 401 7.14 12.35 17.74
N VAL A 402 7.31 12.97 18.91
CA VAL A 402 8.53 13.70 19.30
C VAL A 402 8.90 13.23 20.70
N ASN A 403 10.10 12.66 20.84
CA ASN A 403 10.59 12.08 22.10
C ASN A 403 9.60 11.05 22.70
N ASP A 404 9.14 10.09 21.89
CA ASP A 404 8.15 9.06 22.26
C ASP A 404 6.76 9.58 22.64
N VAL A 405 6.45 10.86 22.38
CA VAL A 405 5.12 11.43 22.63
C VAL A 405 4.38 11.59 21.29
N GLU A 406 3.29 10.83 21.11
CA GLU A 406 2.40 10.95 19.96
C GLU A 406 1.77 12.35 19.87
N LEU A 407 1.78 12.90 18.66
CA LEU A 407 1.18 14.17 18.27
C LEU A 407 -0.24 13.99 17.72
N SER A 408 -0.60 12.75 17.32
CA SER A 408 -1.86 12.40 16.69
C SER A 408 -2.54 11.24 17.40
N ASN A 409 -3.85 11.36 17.63
CA ASN A 409 -4.66 10.24 18.10
C ASN A 409 -5.41 9.55 16.94
N THR A 410 -5.02 9.82 15.69
CA THR A 410 -5.61 9.23 14.47
C THR A 410 -4.56 8.72 13.47
N TYR A 411 -3.28 8.70 13.83
CA TYR A 411 -2.23 8.04 13.04
C TYR A 411 -2.20 6.53 13.36
N ILE A 412 -2.03 5.67 12.35
CA ILE A 412 -1.92 4.22 12.52
C ILE A 412 -0.72 3.72 11.73
N ARG A 413 0.34 3.26 12.40
CA ARG A 413 1.49 2.64 11.74
C ARG A 413 1.36 1.12 11.66
N VAL A 414 1.59 0.55 10.48
CA VAL A 414 1.23 -0.83 10.16
C VAL A 414 2.43 -1.69 9.78
N GLY A 415 2.66 -2.75 10.56
CA GLY A 415 3.60 -3.82 10.24
C GLY A 415 3.02 -4.88 9.29
N SER A 416 3.89 -5.67 8.67
CA SER A 416 3.53 -6.61 7.61
C SER A 416 3.53 -8.08 8.07
N LEU A 417 2.53 -8.82 7.62
CA LEU A 417 2.39 -10.27 7.80
C LEU A 417 2.62 -11.03 6.49
N ALA A 418 3.05 -12.27 6.64
CA ALA A 418 3.10 -13.29 5.60
C ALA A 418 1.92 -14.28 5.75
N PRO A 419 1.53 -15.00 4.67
CA PRO A 419 0.35 -15.87 4.69
C PRO A 419 0.52 -17.15 5.51
N ASN A 420 1.69 -17.37 6.10
CA ASN A 420 2.02 -18.55 6.90
C ASN A 420 1.80 -18.27 8.39
N TYR A 421 0.72 -18.81 8.97
CA TYR A 421 0.49 -18.75 10.41
C TYR A 421 1.61 -19.50 11.18
N GLY A 422 1.99 -18.98 12.34
CA GLY A 422 3.02 -19.55 13.21
C GLY A 422 4.27 -18.66 13.29
N SER A 423 5.43 -19.24 13.57
CA SER A 423 6.64 -18.46 13.87
C SER A 423 7.12 -17.59 12.71
N LYS A 424 6.77 -17.91 11.46
CA LYS A 424 7.15 -17.18 10.25
C LYS A 424 6.07 -16.21 9.76
N MET A 425 5.07 -15.88 10.56
CA MET A 425 3.94 -15.06 10.11
C MET A 425 4.25 -13.57 10.00
N VAL A 426 5.33 -13.10 10.62
CA VAL A 426 5.82 -11.73 10.43
C VAL A 426 6.66 -11.71 9.17
N SER A 427 6.38 -10.76 8.26
CA SER A 427 7.16 -10.60 7.05
C SER A 427 8.62 -10.32 7.40
N GLY A 428 9.55 -11.03 6.75
CA GLY A 428 10.97 -10.95 7.09
C GLY A 428 11.57 -9.55 6.93
N PHE A 429 10.96 -8.68 6.12
CA PHE A 429 11.37 -7.29 5.92
C PHE A 429 10.70 -6.29 6.88
N SER A 430 9.63 -6.67 7.59
CA SER A 430 8.79 -5.69 8.30
C SER A 430 9.57 -5.00 9.40
N ASN A 431 9.51 -3.67 9.41
CA ASN A 431 9.78 -2.91 10.63
C ASN A 431 8.73 -3.23 11.70
N TYR A 432 9.11 -3.06 12.97
CA TYR A 432 8.32 -3.34 14.16
C TYR A 432 8.65 -2.31 15.25
N GLY A 433 7.86 -2.25 16.32
CA GLY A 433 8.14 -1.34 17.44
C GLY A 433 7.02 -1.36 18.46
N LYS A 434 7.34 -1.57 19.74
CA LYS A 434 6.34 -1.71 20.80
C LYS A 434 5.56 -0.42 21.04
N LYS A 435 6.17 0.73 20.78
CA LYS A 435 5.58 2.05 20.95
C LYS A 435 5.05 2.59 19.62
N ASN A 436 5.84 2.49 18.56
CA ASN A 436 5.62 3.25 17.33
C ASN A 436 5.01 2.44 16.18
N VAL A 437 4.76 1.13 16.34
CA VAL A 437 3.91 0.35 15.43
C VAL A 437 2.60 0.01 16.15
N ASP A 438 1.47 0.24 15.50
CA ASP A 438 0.15 0.09 16.14
C ASP A 438 -0.40 -1.33 15.99
N VAL A 439 -0.40 -1.84 14.75
CA VAL A 439 -1.00 -3.13 14.37
C VAL A 439 -0.20 -3.80 13.26
N PHE A 440 -0.48 -5.08 13.02
CA PHE A 440 0.02 -5.81 11.85
C PHE A 440 -1.13 -6.22 10.93
N ALA A 441 -0.87 -6.27 9.64
CA ALA A 441 -1.82 -6.70 8.62
C ALA A 441 -1.13 -7.45 7.46
N PRO A 442 -1.90 -8.16 6.62
CA PRO A 442 -1.39 -8.84 5.43
C PRO A 442 -0.55 -7.93 4.52
N GLY A 443 0.70 -8.32 4.22
CA GLY A 443 1.56 -7.49 3.38
C GLY A 443 2.64 -8.21 2.58
N SER A 444 2.86 -9.52 2.75
CA SER A 444 3.67 -10.32 1.81
C SER A 444 2.79 -10.98 0.75
N GLU A 445 3.25 -11.00 -0.50
CA GLU A 445 2.58 -11.72 -1.60
C GLU A 445 1.09 -11.33 -1.76
N VAL A 446 0.79 -10.04 -1.60
CA VAL A 446 -0.57 -9.51 -1.75
C VAL A 446 -0.84 -9.25 -3.23
N TYR A 447 -1.84 -9.94 -3.78
CA TYR A 447 -2.27 -9.80 -5.17
C TYR A 447 -3.22 -8.61 -5.32
N SER A 448 -2.94 -7.71 -6.26
CA SER A 448 -3.74 -6.52 -6.52
C SER A 448 -3.51 -5.97 -7.93
N THR A 449 -4.26 -4.92 -8.28
CA THR A 449 -4.23 -4.19 -9.56
C THR A 449 -2.87 -3.54 -9.84
N VAL A 450 -2.40 -3.55 -11.08
CA VAL A 450 -1.25 -2.78 -11.56
C VAL A 450 -1.61 -2.11 -12.89
N PRO A 451 -0.89 -1.08 -13.35
CA PRO A 451 -1.27 -0.34 -14.56
C PRO A 451 -1.49 -1.23 -15.78
N GLU A 452 -2.34 -0.78 -16.71
CA GLU A 452 -2.68 -1.47 -17.96
C GLU A 452 -3.57 -2.73 -17.77
N ASN A 453 -4.53 -2.68 -16.84
CA ASN A 453 -5.48 -3.77 -16.54
C ASN A 453 -4.81 -5.11 -16.18
N GLU A 454 -3.67 -5.02 -15.50
CA GLU A 454 -2.90 -6.17 -15.05
C GLU A 454 -2.99 -6.33 -13.54
N TYR A 455 -2.52 -7.47 -13.04
CA TYR A 455 -2.57 -7.81 -11.62
C TYR A 455 -1.28 -8.51 -11.22
N LYS A 456 -0.79 -8.23 -10.01
CA LYS A 456 0.48 -8.80 -9.54
C LYS A 456 0.50 -8.96 -8.02
N SER A 457 1.23 -9.97 -7.55
CA SER A 457 1.59 -10.09 -6.14
C SER A 457 2.79 -9.21 -5.81
N MET A 458 2.65 -8.35 -4.79
CA MET A 458 3.73 -7.53 -4.24
C MET A 458 3.88 -7.75 -2.74
N GLY A 459 5.06 -7.42 -2.20
CA GLY A 459 5.39 -7.58 -0.79
C GLY A 459 5.93 -6.28 -0.19
N GLY A 460 5.39 -5.88 0.95
CA GLY A 460 5.84 -4.71 1.69
C GLY A 460 4.87 -4.36 2.83
N THR A 461 5.32 -3.54 3.79
CA THR A 461 4.39 -2.82 4.68
C THR A 461 3.46 -1.90 3.89
N SER A 462 3.87 -1.50 2.68
CA SER A 462 3.08 -0.77 1.70
C SER A 462 1.82 -1.48 1.22
N MET A 463 1.73 -2.81 1.37
CA MET A 463 0.52 -3.60 1.10
C MET A 463 -0.31 -3.82 2.38
N ALA A 464 0.34 -3.76 3.55
CA ALA A 464 -0.33 -3.87 4.85
C ALA A 464 -1.07 -2.59 5.25
N SER A 465 -0.49 -1.41 5.00
CA SER A 465 -1.16 -0.12 5.25
C SER A 465 -2.49 0.04 4.50
N PRO A 466 -2.60 -0.21 3.18
CA PRO A 466 -3.89 -0.09 2.48
C PRO A 466 -4.89 -1.16 2.93
N ALA A 467 -4.43 -2.35 3.32
CA ALA A 467 -5.29 -3.35 3.92
C ALA A 467 -5.97 -2.81 5.20
N VAL A 468 -5.22 -2.15 6.07
CA VAL A 468 -5.77 -1.48 7.27
C VAL A 468 -6.62 -0.26 6.91
N ALA A 469 -6.20 0.57 5.95
CA ALA A 469 -6.99 1.72 5.49
C ALA A 469 -8.36 1.28 4.95
N GLY A 470 -8.41 0.14 4.24
CA GLY A 470 -9.65 -0.51 3.83
C GLY A 470 -10.52 -0.91 5.01
N VAL A 471 -9.97 -1.56 6.05
CA VAL A 471 -10.76 -1.93 7.25
C VAL A 471 -11.27 -0.68 7.98
N VAL A 472 -10.45 0.37 8.11
CA VAL A 472 -10.85 1.67 8.67
C VAL A 472 -12.03 2.24 7.89
N ALA A 473 -11.92 2.33 6.56
CA ALA A 473 -12.97 2.85 5.70
C ALA A 473 -14.25 2.00 5.76
N LEU A 474 -14.11 0.68 5.82
CA LEU A 474 -15.23 -0.27 5.95
C LEU A 474 -16.00 -0.06 7.26
N VAL A 475 -15.29 0.03 8.39
CA VAL A 475 -15.90 0.30 9.70
C VAL A 475 -16.61 1.65 9.68
N TRP A 476 -15.96 2.69 9.18
CA TRP A 476 -16.52 4.03 9.19
C TRP A 476 -17.71 4.18 8.24
N SER A 477 -17.69 3.50 7.09
CA SER A 477 -18.82 3.43 6.16
C SER A 477 -20.07 2.86 6.85
N GLN A 478 -19.91 1.79 7.64
CA GLN A 478 -21.03 1.14 8.33
C GLN A 478 -21.47 1.89 9.60
N TYR A 479 -20.56 2.64 10.22
CA TYR A 479 -20.79 3.38 11.47
C TYR A 479 -20.35 4.86 11.38
N PRO A 480 -21.01 5.68 10.54
CA PRO A 480 -20.55 7.03 10.19
C PRO A 480 -20.55 8.05 11.34
N LYS A 481 -21.18 7.71 12.47
CA LYS A 481 -21.21 8.58 13.66
C LYS A 481 -19.97 8.46 14.54
N LEU A 482 -19.13 7.45 14.30
CA LEU A 482 -17.88 7.31 15.03
C LEU A 482 -16.94 8.47 14.70
N THR A 483 -16.23 8.93 15.73
CA THR A 483 -15.12 9.87 15.58
C THR A 483 -13.86 9.14 15.12
N ALA A 484 -12.92 9.87 14.50
CA ALA A 484 -11.66 9.29 14.04
C ALA A 484 -10.88 8.55 15.16
N PRO A 485 -10.75 9.10 16.39
CA PRO A 485 -10.07 8.38 17.47
C PRO A 485 -10.81 7.12 17.91
N GLN A 486 -12.15 7.11 17.89
CA GLN A 486 -12.93 5.91 18.19
C GLN A 486 -12.69 4.82 17.14
N VAL A 487 -12.61 5.17 15.86
CA VAL A 487 -12.30 4.20 14.79
C VAL A 487 -10.89 3.66 14.96
N LYS A 488 -9.85 4.49 15.20
CA LYS A 488 -8.49 4.01 15.53
C LYS A 488 -8.53 3.02 16.69
N GLN A 489 -9.19 3.39 17.78
CA GLN A 489 -9.28 2.54 18.97
C GLN A 489 -9.99 1.20 18.68
N ILE A 490 -11.05 1.20 17.87
CA ILE A 490 -11.73 -0.04 17.44
C ILE A 490 -10.77 -0.95 16.68
N ILE A 491 -9.98 -0.42 15.74
CA ILE A 491 -9.00 -1.20 14.99
C ILE A 491 -7.97 -1.84 15.94
N MET A 492 -7.48 -1.06 16.91
CA MET A 492 -6.51 -1.53 17.92
C MET A 492 -7.08 -2.61 18.83
N ASP A 493 -8.31 -2.44 19.30
CA ASP A 493 -8.91 -3.29 20.33
C ASP A 493 -9.50 -4.58 19.76
N SER A 494 -10.04 -4.52 18.55
CA SER A 494 -10.73 -5.65 17.91
C SER A 494 -9.81 -6.68 17.25
N GLY A 495 -8.52 -6.35 17.08
CA GLY A 495 -7.55 -7.25 16.46
C GLY A 495 -7.39 -8.59 17.18
N LEU A 496 -6.96 -9.61 16.44
CA LEU A 496 -6.70 -10.95 16.99
C LEU A 496 -5.36 -10.98 17.73
N VAL A 497 -5.40 -11.54 18.94
CA VAL A 497 -4.20 -11.77 19.76
C VAL A 497 -3.46 -13.00 19.25
N ILE A 498 -2.15 -12.87 19.05
CA ILE A 498 -1.27 -13.98 18.70
C ILE A 498 -0.48 -14.40 19.95
N PRO A 499 -0.77 -15.57 20.56
CA PRO A 499 -0.13 -15.98 21.81
C PRO A 499 1.30 -16.51 21.62
N SER A 500 1.74 -16.69 20.38
CA SER A 500 2.99 -17.37 20.02
C SER A 500 4.17 -16.41 19.88
N LYS A 501 5.38 -16.96 19.97
CA LYS A 501 6.60 -16.28 19.55
C LYS A 501 6.78 -16.38 18.04
N VAL A 502 7.39 -15.35 17.46
CA VAL A 502 7.63 -15.20 16.03
C VAL A 502 9.08 -14.82 15.75
N ILE A 503 9.55 -15.17 14.57
CA ILE A 503 10.82 -14.76 13.99
C ILE A 503 10.63 -13.35 13.46
N VAL A 504 11.57 -12.46 13.80
CA VAL A 504 11.54 -11.05 13.41
C VAL A 504 12.72 -10.78 12.48
N GLY A 505 12.50 -9.99 11.43
CA GLY A 505 13.56 -9.64 10.47
C GLY A 505 14.06 -10.81 9.62
N GLY A 506 13.32 -11.92 9.57
CA GLY A 506 13.76 -13.15 8.91
C GLY A 506 14.93 -13.86 9.61
N ASP A 507 15.39 -13.36 10.76
CA ASP A 507 16.50 -13.93 11.52
C ASP A 507 16.00 -14.93 12.57
N ALA A 508 16.28 -16.21 12.34
CA ALA A 508 15.90 -17.29 13.26
C ALA A 508 16.53 -17.16 14.67
N SER A 509 17.53 -16.31 14.85
CA SER A 509 18.10 -15.98 16.16
C SER A 509 17.26 -14.93 16.92
N ASN A 510 16.50 -14.11 16.20
CA ASN A 510 15.65 -13.07 16.74
C ASN A 510 14.20 -13.56 16.88
N VAL A 511 13.91 -14.21 18.02
CA VAL A 511 12.59 -14.76 18.33
C VAL A 511 11.94 -14.02 19.49
N GLN A 512 10.82 -13.34 19.22
CA GLN A 512 10.14 -12.48 20.19
C GLN A 512 8.66 -12.85 20.34
N PRO A 513 8.02 -12.61 21.51
CA PRO A 513 6.57 -12.64 21.60
C PRO A 513 5.95 -11.69 20.58
N PHE A 514 4.95 -12.12 19.81
CA PHE A 514 4.28 -11.25 18.83
C PHE A 514 3.72 -9.97 19.49
N ALA A 515 3.22 -10.10 20.71
CA ALA A 515 2.71 -8.98 21.50
C ALA A 515 3.74 -7.86 21.77
N ASN A 516 5.03 -8.10 21.56
CA ASN A 516 6.09 -7.10 21.72
C ASN A 516 6.37 -6.30 20.44
N LEU A 517 5.84 -6.70 19.29
CA LEU A 517 6.17 -6.09 18.00
C LEU A 517 5.33 -4.85 17.66
N SER A 518 4.24 -4.64 18.38
CA SER A 518 3.36 -3.48 18.22
C SER A 518 2.69 -3.10 19.53
N LYS A 519 2.16 -1.88 19.58
CA LYS A 519 1.38 -1.32 20.68
C LYS A 519 0.20 -2.23 21.03
N SER A 520 -0.61 -2.61 20.05
CA SER A 520 -1.74 -3.53 20.26
C SER A 520 -1.31 -4.97 20.52
N GLY A 521 -0.18 -5.40 19.97
CA GLY A 521 0.22 -6.80 19.96
C GLY A 521 -0.73 -7.70 19.17
N LYS A 522 -1.48 -7.13 18.21
CA LYS A 522 -2.58 -7.80 17.49
C LYS A 522 -2.43 -7.67 15.98
N ILE A 523 -3.06 -8.60 15.27
CA ILE A 523 -3.31 -8.50 13.82
C ILE A 523 -4.71 -7.94 13.58
N VAL A 524 -4.88 -7.10 12.56
CA VAL A 524 -6.17 -6.47 12.25
C VAL A 524 -7.22 -7.52 11.88
N ASN A 525 -8.47 -7.32 12.33
CA ASN A 525 -9.59 -8.21 12.03
C ASN A 525 -10.89 -7.41 11.76
N ALA A 526 -11.33 -7.37 10.51
CA ALA A 526 -12.47 -6.59 10.06
C ALA A 526 -13.80 -7.07 10.68
N TYR A 527 -13.96 -8.38 10.87
CA TYR A 527 -15.16 -8.96 11.47
C TYR A 527 -15.34 -8.49 12.92
N ASN A 528 -14.31 -8.63 13.75
CA ASN A 528 -14.31 -8.16 15.13
C ASN A 528 -14.46 -6.63 15.20
N ALA A 529 -13.83 -5.88 14.29
CA ALA A 529 -13.91 -4.43 14.25
C ALA A 529 -15.36 -3.95 14.06
N LEU A 530 -16.12 -4.57 13.15
CA LEU A 530 -17.53 -4.23 12.93
C LEU A 530 -18.44 -4.61 14.11
N ILE A 531 -18.11 -5.69 14.85
CA ILE A 531 -18.81 -6.04 16.08
C ILE A 531 -18.58 -4.97 17.14
N LEU A 532 -17.32 -4.64 17.41
CA LEU A 532 -16.94 -3.66 18.43
C LEU A 532 -17.50 -2.27 18.11
N ALA A 533 -17.44 -1.86 16.83
CA ALA A 533 -18.04 -0.61 16.36
C ALA A 533 -19.56 -0.52 16.65
N SER A 534 -20.29 -1.65 16.58
CA SER A 534 -21.73 -1.69 16.86
C SER A 534 -22.09 -1.47 18.33
N GLN A 535 -21.11 -1.67 19.23
CA GLN A 535 -21.28 -1.58 20.68
C GLN A 535 -20.91 -0.20 21.23
N VAL A 536 -20.26 0.66 20.43
CA VAL A 536 -19.93 2.02 20.84
C VAL A 536 -21.24 2.82 21.00
N PRO A 537 -21.47 3.46 22.18
CA PRO A 537 -22.64 4.29 22.40
C PRO A 537 -22.77 5.40 21.34
N LYS A 538 -24.00 5.61 20.86
CA LYS A 538 -24.34 6.55 19.78
C LYS A 538 -24.44 7.99 20.22
#